data_AF-A0A6G8KY02-F1
#
_entry.id   AF-A0A6G8KY02-F1
#
_cell.length_a   1.000
_cell.length_b   1.000
_cell.length_c   1.000
_cell.angle_alpha   90.00
_cell.angle_beta   90.00
_cell.angle_gamma   90.00
#
_symmetry.space_group_name_H-M   'P 1'
#
loop_
_entity.id
_entity.type
_entity.pdbx_description
1 polymer ?
#
loop_
_entity_poly.entity_id
_entity_poly.type
_entity_poly.pdbx_seq_one_letter_code
_entity_poly.pdbx_strand_id
1 'polypeptide(L)'
;MIELKRGSDRRVHLQAMTYGALVAGFDKNMLAEAHAHWLSRNGSPTSFHEALEQLDDHLESGWDDEILKLPRLVLVAEAFPDQVLTTVQWLTETAADGLEIECHEYSLFRDSSGTFVTFRKLFPVENLEGRTLIPAPSVDTDSVRKRIATKERRARSAKVIAERGGIPNGARIHLSLEAQVAPAVVAEIDTWFDEVPDRRSVSWINDPVRPLRWAAAEDPDEQWTLTALRDAIFAKAGCD
;
A
#
# COMPACT_ATOMS: atom_id res chain seq x y z
N MET A 1 8.08 -10.77 -0.50
CA MET A 1 9.03 -10.94 0.62
C MET A 1 9.65 -9.60 0.97
N ILE A 2 9.87 -9.30 2.26
CA ILE A 2 10.51 -8.05 2.72
C ILE A 2 11.80 -8.40 3.46
N GLU A 3 12.92 -7.81 3.04
CA GLU A 3 14.22 -7.94 3.71
C GLU A 3 14.61 -6.59 4.32
N LEU A 4 14.69 -6.52 5.65
CA LEU A 4 14.98 -5.30 6.42
C LEU A 4 16.40 -5.32 6.99
N LYS A 5 17.19 -4.28 6.70
CA LYS A 5 18.54 -4.09 7.23
C LYS A 5 18.71 -2.77 7.98
N ARG A 6 19.59 -2.79 8.98
CA ARG A 6 20.13 -1.59 9.63
C ARG A 6 21.43 -1.19 8.94
N GLY A 7 21.65 0.11 8.78
CA GLY A 7 22.80 0.63 8.05
C GLY A 7 22.85 0.18 6.59
N SER A 8 24.07 0.08 6.06
CA SER A 8 24.35 -0.30 4.68
C SER A 8 24.97 -1.70 4.62
N ASP A 9 24.27 -2.66 4.03
CA ASP A 9 24.76 -4.04 3.83
C ASP A 9 24.88 -4.36 2.34
N ARG A 10 26.11 -4.65 1.91
CA ARG A 10 26.43 -5.04 0.52
C ARG A 10 25.81 -6.35 0.08
N ARG A 11 25.30 -7.19 0.99
CA ARG A 11 24.76 -8.52 0.69
C ARG A 11 23.24 -8.60 0.83
N VAL A 12 22.56 -7.48 1.09
CA VAL A 12 21.11 -7.45 1.30
C VAL A 12 20.33 -8.06 0.12
N HIS A 13 20.76 -7.80 -1.12
CA HIS A 13 20.15 -8.38 -2.31
C HIS A 13 20.32 -9.90 -2.38
N LEU A 14 21.47 -10.46 -1.97
CA LEU A 14 21.70 -11.91 -2.00
C LEU A 14 20.81 -12.64 -1.00
N GLN A 15 20.63 -12.08 0.19
CA GLN A 15 19.72 -12.64 1.20
C GLN A 15 18.29 -12.58 0.71
N ALA A 16 17.90 -11.45 0.13
CA ALA A 16 16.57 -11.29 -0.44
C ALA A 16 16.30 -12.26 -1.60
N MET A 17 17.25 -12.44 -2.51
CA MET A 17 17.13 -13.43 -3.58
C MET A 17 17.05 -14.84 -3.02
N THR A 18 17.83 -15.17 -1.98
CA THR A 18 17.80 -16.49 -1.33
C THR A 18 16.41 -16.77 -0.75
N TYR A 19 15.86 -15.85 0.05
CA TYR A 19 14.52 -16.04 0.62
C TYR A 19 13.41 -15.97 -0.44
N GLY A 20 13.57 -15.13 -1.45
CA GLY A 20 12.68 -15.09 -2.61
C GLY A 20 12.60 -16.43 -3.32
N ALA A 21 13.76 -17.02 -3.64
CA ALA A 21 13.83 -18.34 -4.27
C ALA A 21 13.24 -19.45 -3.40
N LEU A 22 13.42 -19.39 -2.08
CA LEU A 22 12.81 -20.34 -1.15
C LEU A 22 11.28 -20.23 -1.15
N VAL A 23 10.74 -19.01 -1.09
CA VAL A 23 9.29 -18.76 -1.13
C VAL A 23 8.70 -19.10 -2.49
N ALA A 24 9.45 -18.94 -3.59
CA ALA A 24 9.00 -19.30 -4.93
C ALA A 24 8.70 -20.80 -5.10
N GLY A 25 9.23 -21.65 -4.21
CA GLY A 25 8.93 -23.08 -4.17
C GLY A 25 7.74 -23.45 -3.29
N PHE A 26 7.03 -22.47 -2.71
CA PHE A 26 5.88 -22.76 -1.85
C PHE A 26 4.65 -23.07 -2.70
N ASP A 27 3.87 -24.03 -2.22
CA ASP A 27 2.48 -24.21 -2.61
C ASP A 27 1.53 -23.72 -1.51
N LYS A 28 0.25 -23.68 -1.84
CA LYS A 28 -0.83 -23.24 -0.94
C LYS A 28 -0.88 -24.03 0.36
N ASN A 29 -0.61 -25.33 0.33
CA ASN A 29 -0.63 -26.16 1.54
C ASN A 29 0.55 -25.82 2.45
N MET A 30 1.76 -25.67 1.88
CA MET A 30 2.95 -25.24 2.62
C MET A 30 2.72 -23.88 3.29
N LEU A 31 2.05 -22.95 2.59
CA LEU A 31 1.71 -21.64 3.15
C LEU A 31 0.72 -21.75 4.32
N ALA A 32 -0.31 -22.59 4.19
CA ALA A 32 -1.30 -22.82 5.25
C ALA A 32 -0.71 -23.50 6.48
N GLU A 33 0.17 -24.49 6.31
CA GLU A 33 0.91 -25.12 7.41
C GLU A 33 1.80 -24.12 8.15
N ALA A 34 2.58 -23.33 7.40
CA ALA A 34 3.44 -22.30 7.98
C ALA A 34 2.62 -21.24 8.74
N HIS A 35 1.48 -20.83 8.18
CA HIS A 35 0.57 -19.86 8.79
C HIS A 35 -0.07 -20.39 10.08
N ALA A 36 -0.62 -21.61 10.06
CA ALA A 36 -1.19 -22.28 11.23
C ALA A 36 -0.18 -22.42 12.37
N HIS A 37 1.05 -22.83 12.04
CA HIS A 37 2.14 -22.94 13.01
C HIS A 37 2.55 -21.59 13.59
N TRP A 38 2.63 -20.54 12.77
CA TRP A 38 2.95 -19.19 13.25
C TRP A 38 1.86 -18.63 14.18
N LEU A 39 0.58 -18.75 13.82
CA LEU A 39 -0.54 -18.30 14.65
C LEU A 39 -0.57 -19.03 15.99
N SER A 40 -0.43 -20.36 15.95
CA SER A 40 -0.42 -21.20 17.16
C SER A 40 0.71 -20.83 18.10
N ARG A 41 1.90 -20.53 17.57
CA ARG A 41 3.04 -20.06 18.37
C ARG A 41 2.84 -18.67 18.98
N ASN A 42 1.98 -17.84 18.39
CA ASN A 42 1.70 -16.49 18.85
C ASN A 42 0.39 -16.38 19.66
N GLY A 43 -0.12 -17.51 20.17
CA GLY A 43 -1.24 -17.53 21.11
C GLY A 43 -2.62 -17.65 20.46
N SER A 44 -2.68 -17.92 19.15
CA SER A 44 -3.92 -18.22 18.44
C SER A 44 -3.84 -19.65 17.90
N PRO A 45 -4.26 -20.67 18.68
CA PRO A 45 -4.33 -22.04 18.16
C PRO A 45 -5.16 -22.05 16.87
N THR A 46 -4.55 -22.49 15.77
CA THR A 46 -5.19 -22.46 14.45
C THR A 46 -4.82 -23.75 13.74
N SER A 47 -5.83 -24.47 13.25
CA SER A 47 -5.65 -25.66 12.45
C SER A 47 -5.21 -25.31 11.03
N PHE A 48 -4.71 -26.31 10.30
CA PHE A 48 -4.40 -26.18 8.88
C PHE A 48 -5.59 -25.64 8.06
N HIS A 49 -6.79 -26.19 8.29
CA HIS A 49 -7.98 -25.83 7.50
C HIS A 49 -8.43 -24.39 7.76
N GLU A 50 -8.43 -23.96 9.03
CA GLU A 50 -8.73 -22.56 9.40
C GLU A 50 -7.69 -21.60 8.83
N ALA A 51 -6.40 -21.98 8.84
CA ALA A 51 -5.34 -21.15 8.27
C ALA A 51 -5.46 -21.04 6.74
N LEU A 52 -5.87 -22.12 6.07
CA LEU A 52 -6.11 -22.14 4.63
C LEU A 52 -7.31 -21.26 4.26
N GLU A 53 -8.42 -21.37 5.01
CA GLU A 53 -9.61 -20.55 4.83
C GLU A 53 -9.28 -19.05 5.03
N GLN A 54 -8.52 -18.71 6.07
CA GLN A 54 -8.05 -17.33 6.29
C GLN A 54 -7.19 -16.80 5.14
N LEU A 55 -6.35 -17.65 4.52
CA LEU A 55 -5.54 -17.26 3.36
C LEU A 55 -6.42 -17.03 2.13
N ASP A 56 -7.43 -17.87 1.91
CA ASP A 56 -8.39 -17.73 0.82
C ASP A 56 -9.25 -16.46 0.98
N ASP A 57 -9.76 -16.21 2.19
CA ASP A 57 -10.49 -15.00 2.54
C ASP A 57 -9.61 -13.74 2.40
N HIS A 58 -8.32 -13.85 2.68
CA HIS A 58 -7.39 -12.72 2.56
C HIS A 58 -7.10 -12.36 1.09
N LEU A 59 -7.08 -13.35 0.20
CA LEU A 59 -6.69 -13.16 -1.19
C LEU A 59 -7.88 -12.92 -2.13
N GLU A 60 -9.12 -13.01 -1.64
CA GLU A 60 -10.44 -12.59 -2.19
C GLU A 60 -10.82 -13.13 -3.59
N SER A 61 -9.88 -13.25 -4.51
CA SER A 61 -10.01 -13.92 -5.81
C SER A 61 -9.22 -15.22 -5.75
N GLY A 62 -9.91 -16.37 -5.72
CA GLY A 62 -9.34 -17.71 -5.69
C GLY A 62 -7.99 -17.79 -6.38
N TRP A 63 -6.94 -17.87 -5.57
CA TRP A 63 -5.56 -17.76 -5.98
C TRP A 63 -4.97 -19.16 -6.17
N ASP A 64 -3.99 -19.26 -7.06
CA ASP A 64 -3.28 -20.51 -7.35
C ASP A 64 -1.80 -20.40 -6.97
N ASP A 65 -1.09 -21.53 -7.01
CA ASP A 65 0.33 -21.57 -6.64
C ASP A 65 1.22 -20.76 -7.60
N GLU A 66 0.72 -20.38 -8.79
CA GLU A 66 1.48 -19.58 -9.76
C GLU A 66 1.84 -18.20 -9.20
N ILE A 67 0.96 -17.60 -8.38
CA ILE A 67 1.25 -16.28 -7.78
C ILE A 67 2.45 -16.32 -6.83
N LEU A 68 2.79 -17.50 -6.31
CA LEU A 68 3.91 -17.68 -5.38
C LEU A 68 5.25 -17.79 -6.12
N LYS A 69 5.26 -18.24 -7.38
CA LYS A 69 6.49 -18.52 -8.15
C LYS A 69 7.33 -17.29 -8.47
N LEU A 70 6.71 -16.11 -8.51
CA LEU A 70 7.38 -14.84 -8.79
C LEU A 70 7.17 -13.86 -7.63
N PRO A 71 7.80 -14.10 -6.48
CA PRO A 71 7.62 -13.25 -5.33
C PRO A 71 8.28 -11.89 -5.56
N ARG A 72 7.51 -10.82 -5.34
CA ARG A 72 8.08 -9.47 -5.27
C ARG A 72 9.08 -9.36 -4.12
N LEU A 73 10.28 -8.86 -4.41
CA LEU A 73 11.34 -8.64 -3.43
C LEU A 73 11.33 -7.17 -3.00
N VAL A 74 11.15 -6.91 -1.71
CA VAL A 74 11.16 -5.54 -1.16
C VAL A 74 12.34 -5.40 -0.21
N LEU A 75 13.37 -4.67 -0.63
CA LEU A 75 14.55 -4.36 0.17
C LEU A 75 14.30 -3.07 0.95
N VAL A 76 14.54 -3.09 2.26
CA VAL A 76 14.38 -1.93 3.14
C VAL A 76 15.66 -1.72 3.94
N ALA A 77 16.35 -0.58 3.77
CA ALA A 77 17.63 -0.30 4.44
C ALA A 77 17.78 1.19 4.76
N GLU A 78 18.74 1.58 5.60
CA GLU A 78 19.02 3.02 5.83
C GLU A 78 19.73 3.66 4.63
N ALA A 79 20.54 2.87 3.92
CA ALA A 79 21.21 3.26 2.69
C ALA A 79 21.58 2.03 1.86
N PHE A 80 21.54 2.15 0.53
CA PHE A 80 22.00 1.10 -0.38
C PHE A 80 23.37 1.44 -1.01
N PRO A 81 24.37 0.55 -0.95
CA PRO A 81 25.57 0.70 -1.77
C PRO A 81 25.23 0.68 -3.26
N ASP A 82 25.93 1.48 -4.07
CA ASP A 82 25.74 1.52 -5.53
C ASP A 82 25.76 0.13 -6.17
N GLN A 83 26.68 -0.73 -5.72
CA GLN A 83 26.77 -2.12 -6.18
C GLN A 83 25.44 -2.87 -6.04
N VAL A 84 24.70 -2.66 -4.95
CA VAL A 84 23.40 -3.30 -4.71
C VAL A 84 22.37 -2.79 -5.72
N LEU A 85 22.32 -1.48 -5.93
CA LEU A 85 21.39 -0.86 -6.90
C LEU A 85 21.71 -1.30 -8.34
N THR A 86 22.99 -1.37 -8.71
CA THR A 86 23.43 -1.88 -10.01
C THR A 86 23.01 -3.34 -10.21
N THR A 87 23.21 -4.20 -9.21
CA THR A 87 22.79 -5.60 -9.29
C THR A 87 21.27 -5.74 -9.39
N VAL A 88 20.52 -4.99 -8.59
CA VAL A 88 19.05 -4.98 -8.61
C VAL A 88 18.52 -4.54 -9.98
N GLN A 89 19.06 -3.43 -10.52
CA GLN A 89 18.69 -2.96 -11.84
C GLN A 89 18.95 -4.01 -12.92
N TRP A 90 20.16 -4.58 -12.96
CA TRP A 90 20.52 -5.61 -13.94
C TRP A 90 19.61 -6.84 -13.85
N LEU A 91 19.29 -7.30 -12.63
CA LEU A 91 18.39 -8.43 -12.42
C LEU A 91 16.98 -8.15 -12.92
N THR A 92 16.43 -6.97 -12.62
CA THR A 92 15.08 -6.59 -13.08
C THR A 92 15.01 -6.44 -14.60
N GLU A 93 16.07 -5.94 -15.25
CA GLU A 93 16.12 -5.79 -16.71
C GLU A 93 16.36 -7.12 -17.46
N THR A 94 17.10 -8.05 -16.85
CA THR A 94 17.56 -9.28 -17.52
C THR A 94 16.69 -10.51 -17.21
N ALA A 95 15.94 -10.49 -16.11
CA ALA A 95 15.06 -11.61 -15.76
C ALA A 95 13.91 -11.74 -16.75
N ALA A 96 13.88 -12.85 -17.49
CA ALA A 96 12.88 -13.12 -18.54
C ALA A 96 11.42 -13.09 -18.04
N ASP A 97 11.20 -13.41 -16.77
CA ASP A 97 9.87 -13.57 -16.16
C ASP A 97 9.46 -12.39 -15.24
N GLY A 98 10.08 -11.22 -15.38
CA GLY A 98 9.61 -10.00 -14.70
C GLY A 98 9.79 -10.02 -13.18
N LEU A 99 10.98 -10.41 -12.69
CA LEU A 99 11.32 -10.35 -11.27
C LEU A 99 11.19 -8.90 -10.75
N GLU A 100 10.17 -8.67 -9.93
CA GLU A 100 9.95 -7.37 -9.31
C GLU A 100 10.81 -7.18 -8.06
N ILE A 101 11.67 -6.17 -8.10
CA ILE A 101 12.48 -5.76 -6.97
C ILE A 101 12.19 -4.29 -6.65
N GLU A 102 11.98 -3.99 -5.37
CA GLU A 102 11.89 -2.62 -4.86
C GLU A 102 12.99 -2.35 -3.85
N CYS A 103 13.57 -1.15 -3.87
CA CYS A 103 14.49 -0.68 -2.84
C CYS A 103 13.87 0.54 -2.15
N HIS A 104 13.72 0.47 -0.83
CA HIS A 104 13.19 1.53 0.01
C HIS A 104 14.23 1.93 1.05
N GLU A 105 14.65 3.18 1.03
CA GLU A 105 15.45 3.74 2.11
C GLU A 105 14.54 4.18 3.26
N TYR A 106 14.96 3.95 4.49
CA TYR A 106 14.31 4.55 5.66
C TYR A 106 15.24 5.45 6.45
N SER A 107 14.66 6.43 7.12
CA SER A 107 15.37 7.27 8.07
C SER A 107 14.56 7.37 9.35
N LEU A 108 15.24 7.23 10.48
CA LEU A 108 14.65 7.37 11.81
C LEU A 108 15.06 8.72 12.40
N PHE A 109 14.10 9.46 12.90
CA PHE A 109 14.37 10.68 13.66
C PHE A 109 13.49 10.70 14.91
N ARG A 110 13.96 11.43 15.93
CA ARG A 110 13.27 11.56 17.20
C ARG A 110 13.15 13.04 17.54
N ASP A 111 11.98 13.44 17.97
CA ASP A 111 11.73 14.75 18.56
C ASP A 111 11.03 14.61 19.93
N SER A 112 10.56 15.73 20.49
CA SER A 112 9.86 15.76 21.78
C SER A 112 8.50 15.04 21.79
N SER A 113 7.89 14.81 20.62
CA SER A 113 6.58 14.18 20.43
C SER A 113 6.66 12.70 20.11
N GLY A 114 7.82 12.19 19.66
CA GLY A 114 7.97 10.76 19.43
C GLY A 114 9.15 10.36 18.54
N THR A 115 9.11 9.09 18.11
CA THR A 115 10.03 8.53 17.11
C THR A 115 9.28 8.43 15.79
N PHE A 116 9.89 8.94 14.73
CA PHE A 116 9.35 8.98 13.38
C PHE A 116 10.20 8.16 12.44
N VAL A 117 9.55 7.63 11.42
CA VAL A 117 10.21 6.92 10.32
C VAL A 117 9.69 7.47 9.00
N THR A 118 10.61 7.81 8.09
CA THR A 118 10.29 8.13 6.70
C THR A 118 10.79 7.01 5.80
N PHE A 119 10.04 6.69 4.76
CA PHE A 119 10.44 5.75 3.73
C PHE A 119 10.49 6.44 2.38
N ARG A 120 11.54 6.18 1.60
CA ARG A 120 11.72 6.67 0.24
C ARG A 120 11.99 5.50 -0.68
N LYS A 121 11.14 5.31 -1.70
CA LYS A 121 11.42 4.34 -2.76
C LYS A 121 12.54 4.88 -3.66
N LEU A 122 13.63 4.12 -3.77
CA LEU A 122 14.76 4.41 -4.67
C LEU A 122 14.67 3.64 -5.99
N PHE A 123 14.18 2.39 -5.93
CA PHE A 123 14.08 1.51 -7.09
C PHE A 123 12.73 0.77 -7.13
N PRO A 124 12.13 0.55 -8.31
CA PRO A 124 12.44 1.25 -9.56
C PRO A 124 12.30 2.77 -9.37
N VAL A 125 13.13 3.52 -10.10
CA VAL A 125 12.99 4.98 -10.14
C VAL A 125 11.62 5.28 -10.71
N GLU A 126 10.80 6.03 -9.97
CA GLU A 126 9.49 6.45 -10.50
C GLU A 126 9.74 7.26 -11.78
N ASN A 127 9.23 6.75 -12.90
CA ASN A 127 9.36 7.40 -14.18
C ASN A 127 8.63 8.76 -14.10
N LEU A 128 9.37 9.86 -14.32
CA LEU A 128 8.86 11.23 -14.24
C LEU A 128 7.84 11.54 -15.35
N GLU A 129 7.66 10.65 -16.32
CA GLU A 129 6.70 10.78 -17.42
C GLU A 129 5.24 10.98 -16.94
N GLY A 130 4.87 10.47 -15.75
CA GLY A 130 3.57 10.76 -15.12
C GLY A 130 3.49 12.05 -14.29
N ARG A 131 4.62 12.73 -14.09
CA ARG A 131 4.73 14.05 -13.43
C ARG A 131 4.98 15.17 -14.43
N THR A 132 5.24 14.84 -15.69
CA THR A 132 5.25 15.78 -16.81
C THR A 132 3.81 16.01 -17.25
N LEU A 133 3.35 17.26 -17.20
CA LEU A 133 2.06 17.68 -17.76
C LEU A 133 2.14 17.52 -19.30
N ILE A 134 1.75 16.35 -19.83
CA ILE A 134 1.60 16.13 -21.27
C ILE A 134 0.10 16.03 -21.59
N PRO A 135 -0.43 16.82 -22.54
CA PRO A 135 -1.81 16.72 -22.96
C PRO A 135 -2.04 15.47 -23.84
N ALA A 136 -3.10 14.73 -23.52
CA ALA A 136 -3.79 13.72 -24.35
C ALA A 136 -3.32 12.24 -24.27
N PRO A 137 -4.26 11.28 -24.48
CA PRO A 137 -4.25 10.00 -23.77
C PRO A 137 -3.78 8.85 -24.65
N SER A 138 -2.82 8.09 -24.17
CA SER A 138 -2.68 6.67 -24.54
C SER A 138 -3.24 5.83 -23.40
N VAL A 139 -4.26 5.03 -23.68
CA VAL A 139 -4.75 4.03 -22.73
C VAL A 139 -3.69 2.92 -22.66
N ASP A 140 -2.83 3.04 -21.65
CA ASP A 140 -1.79 2.08 -21.35
C ASP A 140 -2.36 0.98 -20.44
N THR A 141 -2.28 -0.27 -20.88
CA THR A 141 -2.68 -1.47 -20.13
C THR A 141 -1.95 -1.57 -18.78
N ASP A 142 -0.75 -1.00 -18.68
CA ASP A 142 0.04 -0.93 -17.45
C ASP A 142 -0.55 0.08 -16.44
N SER A 143 -1.21 1.13 -16.94
CA SER A 143 -1.97 2.09 -16.11
C SER A 143 -3.22 1.46 -15.50
N VAL A 144 -3.84 0.49 -16.19
CA VAL A 144 -5.00 -0.26 -15.68
C VAL A 144 -4.56 -1.22 -14.59
N ARG A 145 -3.47 -1.97 -14.79
CA ARG A 145 -2.88 -2.85 -13.75
C ARG A 145 -2.43 -2.05 -12.53
N LYS A 146 -1.76 -0.91 -12.71
CA LYS A 146 -1.39 -0.01 -11.59
C LYS A 146 -2.60 0.58 -10.88
N ARG A 147 -3.67 0.95 -11.60
CA ARG A 147 -4.93 1.43 -10.99
C ARG A 147 -5.61 0.34 -10.17
N ILE A 148 -5.66 -0.89 -10.68
CA ILE A 148 -6.23 -2.04 -9.97
C ILE A 148 -5.40 -2.36 -8.73
N ALA A 149 -4.07 -2.48 -8.86
CA ALA A 149 -3.17 -2.75 -7.72
C ALA A 149 -3.21 -1.64 -6.65
N THR A 150 -3.34 -0.37 -7.07
CA THR A 150 -3.47 0.77 -6.12
C THR A 150 -4.82 0.74 -5.41
N LYS A 151 -5.89 0.36 -6.11
CA LYS A 151 -7.24 0.20 -5.54
C LYS A 151 -7.27 -0.94 -4.52
N GLU A 152 -6.68 -2.08 -4.85
CA GLU A 152 -6.54 -3.24 -3.95
C GLU A 152 -5.70 -2.91 -2.71
N ARG A 153 -4.56 -2.23 -2.88
CA ARG A 153 -3.70 -1.82 -1.74
C ARG A 153 -4.40 -0.87 -0.76
N ARG A 154 -5.21 0.06 -1.29
CA ARG A 154 -5.99 1.01 -0.47
C ARG A 154 -7.11 0.32 0.30
N ALA A 155 -7.81 -0.63 -0.32
CA ALA A 155 -8.80 -1.47 0.34
C ALA A 155 -8.17 -2.29 1.48
N ARG A 156 -6.99 -2.89 1.26
CA ARG A 156 -6.25 -3.63 2.30
C ARG A 156 -5.80 -2.76 3.48
N SER A 157 -5.41 -1.52 3.23
CA SER A 157 -4.98 -0.61 4.32
C SER A 157 -6.14 -0.25 5.24
N ALA A 158 -7.33 0.01 4.68
CA ALA A 158 -8.54 0.26 5.44
C ALA A 158 -8.94 -0.96 6.30
N LYS A 159 -8.95 -2.15 5.69
CA LYS A 159 -9.22 -3.42 6.36
C LYS A 159 -8.29 -3.65 7.55
N VAL A 160 -6.97 -3.54 7.35
CA VAL A 160 -5.96 -3.74 8.41
C VAL A 160 -6.13 -2.73 9.55
N ILE A 161 -6.42 -1.46 9.25
CA ILE A 161 -6.60 -0.43 10.28
C ILE A 161 -7.87 -0.71 11.09
N ALA A 162 -8.98 -1.07 10.43
CA ALA A 162 -10.25 -1.39 11.09
C ALA A 162 -10.13 -2.65 11.97
N GLU A 163 -9.56 -3.73 11.44
CA GLU A 163 -9.40 -5.01 12.14
C GLU A 163 -8.47 -4.91 13.36
N ARG A 164 -7.43 -4.07 13.28
CA ARG A 164 -6.48 -3.86 14.37
C ARG A 164 -6.87 -2.73 15.32
N GLY A 165 -8.00 -2.06 15.08
CA GLY A 165 -8.42 -0.90 15.86
C GLY A 165 -7.39 0.23 15.86
N GLY A 166 -6.63 0.38 14.77
CA GLY A 166 -5.53 1.34 14.66
C GLY A 166 -6.01 2.80 14.68
N ILE A 167 -7.28 3.02 14.35
CA ILE A 167 -7.97 4.30 14.51
C ILE A 167 -9.23 4.06 15.35
N PRO A 168 -9.48 4.84 16.42
CA PRO A 168 -10.69 4.70 17.21
C PRO A 168 -11.95 4.95 16.38
N ASN A 169 -13.01 4.19 16.65
CA ASN A 169 -14.31 4.42 16.03
C ASN A 169 -14.83 5.83 16.36
N GLY A 170 -15.27 6.58 15.36
CA GLY A 170 -15.68 7.97 15.47
C GLY A 170 -14.53 8.99 15.45
N ALA A 171 -13.26 8.57 15.30
CA ALA A 171 -12.14 9.51 15.22
C ALA A 171 -12.28 10.45 14.02
N ARG A 172 -11.96 11.72 14.22
CA ARG A 172 -11.97 12.73 13.15
C ARG A 172 -10.78 12.51 12.21
N ILE A 173 -11.05 12.46 10.92
CA ILE A 173 -10.07 12.36 9.83
C ILE A 173 -9.95 13.72 9.16
N HIS A 174 -8.73 14.23 9.05
CA HIS A 174 -8.42 15.43 8.30
C HIS A 174 -7.96 15.06 6.89
N LEU A 175 -8.67 15.57 5.89
CA LEU A 175 -8.30 15.41 4.49
C LEU A 175 -7.28 16.48 4.11
N SER A 176 -6.16 16.07 3.51
CA SER A 176 -5.17 16.96 2.90
C SER A 176 -4.89 16.51 1.47
N LEU A 177 -5.02 17.44 0.52
CA LEU A 177 -4.83 17.20 -0.92
C LEU A 177 -3.47 17.71 -1.44
N GLU A 178 -2.70 18.40 -0.60
CA GLU A 178 -1.48 19.13 -0.94
C GLU A 178 -0.40 18.27 -1.60
N ALA A 179 -0.36 16.97 -1.28
CA ALA A 179 0.69 16.07 -1.75
C ALA A 179 0.38 15.37 -3.08
N GLN A 180 -0.84 15.47 -3.61
CA GLN A 180 -1.33 14.60 -4.69
C GLN A 180 -2.03 15.34 -5.84
N VAL A 181 -2.30 16.63 -5.69
CA VAL A 181 -3.11 17.44 -6.60
C VAL A 181 -2.37 18.73 -6.94
N ALA A 182 -2.58 19.27 -8.14
CA ALA A 182 -1.97 20.53 -8.54
C ALA A 182 -2.36 21.66 -7.56
N PRO A 183 -1.42 22.54 -7.15
CA PRO A 183 -1.68 23.57 -6.14
C PRO A 183 -2.87 24.49 -6.45
N ALA A 184 -3.16 24.75 -7.73
CA ALA A 184 -4.31 25.54 -8.15
C ALA A 184 -5.65 24.87 -7.81
N VAL A 185 -5.77 23.56 -8.05
CA VAL A 185 -6.97 22.78 -7.74
C VAL A 185 -7.12 22.58 -6.23
N VAL A 186 -6.02 22.45 -5.50
CA VAL A 186 -6.03 22.41 -4.02
C VAL A 186 -6.63 23.71 -3.46
N ALA A 187 -6.20 24.87 -3.96
CA ALA A 187 -6.72 26.16 -3.51
C ALA A 187 -8.23 26.34 -3.81
N GLU A 188 -8.70 25.83 -4.95
CA GLU A 188 -10.12 25.85 -5.32
C GLU A 188 -10.95 24.96 -4.39
N ILE A 189 -10.49 23.73 -4.14
CA ILE A 189 -11.16 22.81 -3.21
C ILE A 189 -11.11 23.33 -1.77
N ASP A 190 -10.01 23.95 -1.34
CA ASP A 190 -9.91 24.57 -0.01
C ASP A 190 -10.89 25.73 0.15
N THR A 191 -11.06 26.56 -0.88
CA THR A 191 -12.07 27.63 -0.89
C THR A 191 -13.47 27.04 -0.76
N TRP A 192 -13.78 25.99 -1.52
CA TRP A 192 -15.05 25.27 -1.43
C TRP A 192 -15.26 24.60 -0.06
N PHE A 193 -14.20 24.07 0.55
CA PHE A 193 -14.27 23.52 1.90
C PHE A 193 -14.58 24.59 2.95
N ASP A 194 -14.07 25.81 2.78
CA ASP A 194 -14.24 26.89 3.74
C ASP A 194 -15.65 27.52 3.70
N GLU A 195 -16.39 27.36 2.60
CA GLU A 195 -17.78 27.80 2.49
C GLU A 195 -18.73 27.05 3.44
N VAL A 196 -18.48 25.76 3.68
CA VAL A 196 -19.30 24.91 4.55
C VAL A 196 -18.38 24.10 5.45
N PRO A 197 -18.23 24.49 6.73
CA PRO A 197 -17.28 23.86 7.66
C PRO A 197 -17.40 22.34 7.78
N ASP A 198 -18.62 21.81 7.65
CA ASP A 198 -18.89 20.36 7.71
C ASP A 198 -18.29 19.58 6.54
N ARG A 199 -17.96 20.23 5.42
CA ARG A 199 -17.31 19.57 4.27
C ARG A 199 -15.91 19.07 4.61
N ARG A 200 -15.20 19.67 5.58
CA ARG A 200 -13.90 19.17 6.07
C ARG A 200 -14.03 18.07 7.13
N SER A 201 -15.24 17.83 7.64
CA SER A 201 -15.46 16.90 8.75
C SER A 201 -15.75 15.48 8.26
N VAL A 202 -14.73 14.64 8.32
CA VAL A 202 -14.82 13.19 8.06
C VAL A 202 -14.57 12.44 9.35
N SER A 203 -15.32 11.37 9.61
CA SER A 203 -15.09 10.48 10.74
C SER A 203 -14.78 9.06 10.28
N TRP A 204 -13.95 8.38 11.06
CA TRP A 204 -13.61 6.98 10.88
C TRP A 204 -14.68 6.08 11.49
N ILE A 205 -15.07 5.05 10.75
CA ILE A 205 -15.94 3.96 11.19
C ILE A 205 -15.15 2.66 11.06
N ASN A 206 -15.29 1.75 12.04
CA ASN A 206 -14.64 0.43 12.00
C ASN A 206 -15.36 -0.53 11.03
N ASP A 207 -15.48 -0.11 9.77
CA ASP A 207 -15.92 -0.93 8.66
C ASP A 207 -14.69 -1.21 7.75
N PRO A 208 -14.38 -2.48 7.43
CA PRO A 208 -13.18 -2.83 6.68
C PRO A 208 -13.24 -2.40 5.20
N VAL A 209 -14.43 -2.10 4.67
CA VAL A 209 -14.66 -1.75 3.26
C VAL A 209 -14.97 -0.26 3.11
N ARG A 210 -15.79 0.31 3.98
CA ARG A 210 -16.30 1.69 3.92
C ARG A 210 -16.02 2.44 5.23
N PRO A 211 -14.75 2.68 5.58
CA PRO A 211 -14.39 3.18 6.90
C PRO A 211 -14.65 4.69 7.10
N LEU A 212 -15.20 5.40 6.11
CA LEU A 212 -15.38 6.85 6.20
C LEU A 212 -16.85 7.24 6.24
N ARG A 213 -17.15 8.22 7.09
CA ARG A 213 -18.43 8.92 7.09
C ARG A 213 -18.17 10.42 6.93
N TRP A 214 -18.95 11.08 6.10
CA TRP A 214 -18.75 12.48 5.76
C TRP A 214 -19.92 13.32 6.27
N ALA A 215 -19.63 14.36 7.05
CA ALA A 215 -20.68 15.17 7.69
C ALA A 215 -21.51 15.99 6.69
N ALA A 216 -20.97 16.29 5.51
CA ALA A 216 -21.67 17.00 4.44
C ALA A 216 -22.32 16.06 3.40
N ALA A 217 -22.41 14.75 3.70
CA ALA A 217 -23.24 13.83 2.92
C ALA A 217 -24.73 14.17 3.11
N GLU A 218 -25.54 13.92 2.08
CA GLU A 218 -27.00 14.13 2.15
C GLU A 218 -27.66 13.12 3.08
N ASP A 219 -27.13 11.91 3.12
CA ASP A 219 -27.47 10.87 4.08
C ASP A 219 -26.40 10.78 5.19
N PRO A 220 -26.74 11.07 6.47
CA PRO A 220 -25.81 11.02 7.60
C PRO A 220 -25.24 9.62 7.92
N ASP A 221 -25.89 8.56 7.45
CA ASP A 221 -25.44 7.18 7.64
C ASP A 221 -24.68 6.62 6.44
N GLU A 222 -24.52 7.42 5.38
CA GLU A 222 -23.79 7.02 4.20
C GLU A 222 -22.30 6.79 4.51
N GLN A 223 -21.84 5.60 4.18
CA GLN A 223 -20.45 5.19 4.37
C GLN A 223 -19.73 5.11 3.04
N TRP A 224 -18.49 5.57 3.06
CA TRP A 224 -17.67 5.77 1.90
C TRP A 224 -16.40 4.94 1.99
N THR A 225 -15.98 4.41 0.85
CA THR A 225 -14.58 3.96 0.70
C THR A 225 -13.67 5.20 0.64
N LEU A 226 -12.38 5.03 0.94
CA LEU A 226 -11.38 6.11 0.83
C LEU A 226 -11.39 6.81 -0.55
N THR A 227 -11.63 6.04 -1.62
CA THR A 227 -11.58 6.55 -3.00
C THR A 227 -12.93 7.15 -3.40
N ALA A 228 -14.05 6.51 -3.02
CA ALA A 228 -15.37 7.03 -3.33
C ALA A 228 -15.63 8.38 -2.66
N LEU A 229 -15.15 8.59 -1.43
CA LEU A 229 -15.29 9.89 -0.77
C LEU A 229 -14.52 10.99 -1.51
N ARG A 230 -13.29 10.68 -1.94
CA ARG A 230 -12.51 11.60 -2.78
C ARG A 230 -13.30 11.96 -4.04
N ASP A 231 -13.79 10.98 -4.78
CA ASP A 231 -14.47 11.21 -6.05
C ASP A 231 -15.75 12.06 -5.86
N ALA A 232 -16.51 11.82 -4.79
CA ALA A 232 -17.68 12.62 -4.44
C ALA A 232 -17.34 14.07 -4.07
N ILE A 233 -16.23 14.29 -3.35
CA ILE A 233 -15.74 15.63 -3.02
C ILE A 233 -15.37 16.39 -4.29
N PHE A 234 -14.62 15.78 -5.19
CA PHE A 234 -14.15 16.40 -6.43
C PHE A 234 -15.32 16.75 -7.35
N ALA A 235 -16.28 15.82 -7.51
CA ALA A 235 -17.50 16.06 -8.29
C ALA A 235 -18.35 17.21 -7.69
N LYS A 236 -18.52 17.26 -6.36
CA LYS A 236 -19.28 18.33 -5.69
C LYS A 236 -18.55 19.67 -5.67
N ALA A 237 -17.22 19.67 -5.76
CA ALA A 237 -16.40 20.87 -5.89
C ALA A 237 -16.28 21.36 -7.34
N GLY A 238 -16.78 20.62 -8.33
CA GLY A 238 -16.70 20.99 -9.75
C GLY A 238 -15.29 20.84 -10.36
N CYS A 239 -14.43 20.04 -9.72
CA CYS A 239 -13.03 19.83 -10.10
C CYS A 239 -12.87 18.38 -10.61
N ASP A 240 -13.27 18.08 -11.85
CA ASP A 240 -13.06 16.77 -12.50
C ASP A 240 -11.71 16.66 -13.24
#